data_AF-A0A0N0MF99-F1
#
_entry.id   AF-A0A0N0MF99-F1
#
_cell.length_a   1.000
_cell.length_b   1.000
_cell.length_c   1.000
_cell.angle_alpha   90.00
_cell.angle_beta   90.00
_cell.angle_gamma   90.00
#
_symmetry.space_group_name_H-M   'P 1'
#
loop_
_entity.id
_entity.type
_entity.pdbx_description
1 polymer ?
#
loop_
_entity_poly.entity_id
_entity_poly.type
_entity_poly.pdbx_seq_one_letter_code
_entity_poly.pdbx_strand_id
1 'polypeptide(L)'
;MPRKPEFIMPTDEEDARINRGIASDLDSPELTAADFRNAQPARSAVPELASVSRVRGPQKAPTKQLVSMRLDPDLVERLKADGPGWQRRANDMLRQAVGL
;
A
#
# COMPACT_ATOMS: atom_id res chain seq x y z
N MET A 1 -10.47 -2.60 13.11
CA MET A 1 -10.31 -1.14 12.99
C MET A 1 -11.70 -0.55 12.80
N PRO A 2 -12.15 0.39 13.64
CA PRO A 2 -13.45 1.02 13.44
C PRO A 2 -13.42 1.86 12.15
N ARG A 3 -14.46 1.73 11.32
CA ARG A 3 -14.59 2.49 10.06
C ARG A 3 -14.80 3.98 10.37
N LYS A 4 -14.37 4.84 9.45
CA LYS A 4 -14.56 6.30 9.53
C LYS A 4 -16.06 6.61 9.69
N PRO A 5 -16.45 7.59 10.54
CA PRO A 5 -17.84 7.83 10.94
C PRO A 5 -18.86 8.15 9.84
N GLU A 6 -18.45 8.31 8.57
CA GLU A 6 -19.33 8.62 7.42
C GLU A 6 -19.30 7.54 6.33
N PHE A 7 -18.76 6.35 6.60
CA PHE A 7 -18.74 5.29 5.60
C PHE A 7 -20.13 4.65 5.47
N ILE A 8 -20.93 5.17 4.53
CA ILE A 8 -22.28 4.65 4.21
C ILE A 8 -22.12 3.35 3.42
N MET A 9 -22.57 2.25 4.01
CA MET A 9 -22.73 0.97 3.32
C MET A 9 -24.11 0.90 2.68
N PRO A 10 -24.25 0.27 1.50
CA PRO A 10 -25.57 -0.08 1.00
C PRO A 10 -26.33 -0.92 2.04
N THR A 11 -27.64 -0.71 2.13
CA THR A 11 -28.53 -1.63 2.85
C THR A 11 -28.77 -2.90 2.02
N ASP A 12 -29.27 -3.96 2.64
CA ASP A 12 -29.56 -5.24 1.97
C ASP A 12 -30.49 -5.08 0.75
N GLU A 13 -31.47 -4.17 0.83
CA GLU A 13 -32.37 -3.87 -0.29
C GLU A 13 -31.64 -3.18 -1.46
N GLU A 14 -30.69 -2.30 -1.12
CA GLU A 14 -29.88 -1.60 -2.10
C GLU A 14 -28.89 -2.54 -2.78
N ASP A 15 -28.23 -3.42 -2.01
CA ASP A 15 -27.36 -4.48 -2.53
C ASP A 15 -28.13 -5.43 -3.44
N ALA A 16 -29.35 -5.86 -3.05
CA ALA A 16 -30.19 -6.71 -3.88
C ALA A 16 -30.54 -6.04 -5.23
N ARG A 17 -30.77 -4.72 -5.23
CA ARG A 17 -31.01 -3.95 -6.45
C ARG A 17 -29.75 -3.81 -7.30
N ILE A 18 -28.59 -3.57 -6.69
CA ILE A 18 -27.29 -3.51 -7.38
C ILE A 18 -27.00 -4.84 -8.08
N ASN A 19 -27.15 -5.96 -7.36
CA ASN A 19 -26.92 -7.31 -7.89
C ASN A 19 -27.85 -7.66 -9.06
N ARG A 20 -29.13 -7.25 -9.00
CA ARG A 20 -30.04 -7.42 -10.16
C ARG A 20 -29.58 -6.64 -11.38
N GLY A 21 -29.07 -5.43 -11.18
CA GLY A 21 -28.51 -4.61 -12.27
C GLY A 21 -27.31 -5.29 -12.91
N ILE A 22 -26.35 -5.73 -12.10
CA ILE A 22 -25.16 -6.47 -12.55
C ILE A 22 -25.56 -7.72 -13.34
N ALA A 23 -26.50 -8.52 -12.82
CA ALA A 23 -26.95 -9.75 -13.47
C ALA A 23 -27.69 -9.52 -14.81
N SER A 24 -28.26 -8.32 -15.02
CA SER A 24 -28.96 -7.98 -16.26
C SER A 24 -28.06 -7.37 -17.35
N ASP A 25 -26.82 -6.99 -17.00
CA ASP A 25 -25.88 -6.37 -17.92
C ASP A 25 -25.15 -7.46 -18.74
N LEU A 26 -25.51 -7.55 -20.03
CA LEU A 26 -24.93 -8.53 -20.96
C LEU A 26 -23.55 -8.10 -21.49
N ASP A 27 -23.25 -6.81 -21.47
CA ASP A 27 -21.98 -6.26 -21.96
C ASP A 27 -20.88 -6.34 -20.89
N SER A 28 -21.28 -6.41 -19.62
CA SER A 28 -20.37 -6.56 -18.47
C SER A 28 -20.81 -7.67 -17.52
N PRO A 29 -20.80 -8.94 -17.96
CA PRO A 29 -21.18 -10.07 -17.12
C PRO A 29 -20.21 -10.27 -15.94
N GLU A 30 -20.68 -10.91 -14.87
CA GLU A 30 -19.81 -11.27 -13.74
C GLU A 30 -18.73 -12.28 -14.18
N LEU A 31 -17.49 -12.01 -13.77
CA LEU A 31 -16.36 -12.88 -14.05
C LEU A 31 -16.49 -14.20 -13.28
N THR A 32 -16.43 -15.30 -14.00
CA THR A 32 -16.49 -16.65 -13.45
C THR A 32 -15.11 -17.20 -13.15
N ALA A 33 -15.05 -18.29 -12.39
CA ALA A 33 -13.80 -19.02 -12.16
C ALA A 33 -13.17 -19.57 -13.46
N ALA A 34 -13.97 -19.82 -14.51
CA ALA A 34 -13.46 -20.24 -15.80
C ALA A 34 -12.71 -19.10 -16.51
N ASP A 35 -13.22 -17.87 -16.40
CA ASP A 35 -12.59 -16.68 -16.98
C ASP A 35 -11.22 -16.44 -16.34
N PHE A 36 -11.11 -16.61 -15.02
CA PHE A 36 -9.82 -16.49 -14.32
C PHE A 36 -8.80 -17.57 -14.72
N ARG A 37 -9.24 -18.80 -15.02
CA ARG A 37 -8.33 -19.85 -15.50
C ARG A 37 -7.76 -19.53 -16.88
N ASN A 38 -8.50 -18.78 -17.69
CA ASN A 38 -8.10 -18.38 -19.04
C ASN A 38 -7.48 -16.98 -19.09
N ALA A 39 -7.43 -16.26 -17.96
CA ALA A 39 -6.93 -14.89 -17.90
C ALA A 39 -5.44 -14.83 -18.27
N GLN A 40 -5.07 -13.85 -19.08
CA GLN A 40 -3.68 -13.60 -19.48
C GLN A 40 -3.12 -12.38 -18.76
N PRO A 41 -1.80 -12.33 -18.51
CA PRO A 41 -1.16 -11.13 -17.99
C PRO A 41 -1.43 -9.93 -18.91
N ALA A 42 -1.72 -8.76 -18.33
CA ALA A 42 -1.99 -7.54 -19.09
C ALA A 42 -0.87 -7.20 -20.09
N ARG A 43 0.39 -7.48 -19.74
CA ARG A 43 1.54 -7.31 -20.66
C ARG A 43 1.47 -8.15 -21.94
N SER A 44 0.70 -9.23 -21.93
CA SER A 44 0.48 -10.13 -23.07
C SER A 44 -0.77 -9.74 -23.86
N ALA A 45 -1.87 -9.47 -23.14
CA ALA A 45 -3.16 -9.19 -23.78
C ALA A 45 -3.31 -7.73 -24.24
N VAL A 46 -2.70 -6.78 -23.51
CA VAL A 46 -2.76 -5.33 -23.79
C VAL A 46 -1.40 -4.68 -23.54
N PRO A 47 -0.43 -4.84 -24.46
CA PRO A 47 0.96 -4.38 -24.28
C PRO A 47 1.10 -2.89 -23.93
N GLU A 48 0.22 -2.04 -24.47
CA GLU A 48 0.21 -0.59 -24.18
C GLU A 48 0.07 -0.28 -22.68
N LEU A 49 -0.70 -1.09 -21.95
CA LEU A 49 -0.87 -0.94 -20.49
C LEU A 49 0.33 -1.43 -19.68
N ALA A 50 1.22 -2.24 -20.27
CA ALA A 50 2.40 -2.75 -19.59
C ALA A 50 3.37 -1.63 -19.19
N SER A 51 3.45 -0.58 -20.01
CA SER A 51 4.31 0.60 -19.77
C SER A 51 3.78 1.50 -18.64
N VAL A 52 2.48 1.45 -18.36
CA VAL A 52 1.79 2.24 -17.33
C VAL A 52 1.87 1.59 -15.95
N SER A 53 2.30 0.33 -15.87
CA SER A 53 2.53 -0.38 -14.62
C SER A 53 3.68 0.27 -13.85
N ARG A 54 3.36 1.28 -13.02
CA ARG A 54 4.22 1.75 -11.94
C ARG A 54 4.26 0.70 -10.85
N VAL A 55 4.86 -0.45 -11.14
CA VAL A 55 5.32 -1.34 -10.08
C VAL A 55 6.39 -0.55 -9.34
N ARG A 56 6.15 -0.28 -8.06
CA ARG A 56 7.23 0.18 -7.19
C ARG A 56 8.28 -0.92 -7.26
N GLY A 57 9.37 -0.65 -7.98
CA GLY A 57 10.39 -1.67 -8.24
C GLY A 57 10.90 -2.25 -6.92
N PRO A 58 11.51 -3.45 -6.93
CA PRO A 58 12.19 -3.98 -5.75
C PRO A 58 13.09 -2.89 -5.19
N GLN A 59 13.07 -2.70 -3.87
CA GLN A 59 13.76 -1.60 -3.21
C GLN A 59 15.27 -1.67 -3.53
N LYS A 60 15.73 -0.84 -4.47
CA LYS A 60 17.09 -0.88 -5.04
C LYS A 60 18.18 -0.30 -4.13
N ALA A 61 17.85 0.09 -2.90
CA ALA A 61 18.82 0.57 -1.91
C ALA A 61 18.97 -0.49 -0.81
N PRO A 62 20.15 -0.66 -0.19
CA PRO A 62 20.26 -1.49 1.00
C PRO A 62 19.21 -1.03 2.01
N THR A 63 18.30 -1.94 2.37
CA THR A 63 17.24 -1.65 3.33
C THR A 63 17.90 -1.33 4.66
N LYS A 64 17.50 -0.22 5.30
CA LYS A 64 17.91 0.08 6.67
C LYS A 64 17.65 -1.15 7.54
N GLN A 65 18.65 -1.60 8.28
CA GLN A 65 18.48 -2.73 9.17
C GLN A 65 17.75 -2.24 10.42
N LEU A 66 16.64 -2.90 10.78
CA LEU A 66 15.97 -2.67 12.06
C LEU A 66 16.82 -3.28 13.17
N VAL A 67 17.38 -2.44 14.03
CA VAL A 67 18.13 -2.87 15.21
C VAL A 67 17.32 -2.51 16.45
N SER A 68 17.15 -3.47 17.36
CA SER A 68 16.53 -3.22 18.67
C SER A 68 17.61 -2.82 19.67
N MET A 69 17.69 -1.54 20.03
CA MET A 69 18.60 -1.02 21.05
C MET A 69 17.85 -0.14 22.06
N ARG A 70 18.35 -0.08 23.30
CA ARG A 70 17.87 0.85 24.32
C ARG A 70 18.70 2.13 24.27
N LEU A 71 18.04 3.27 24.39
CA LEU A 71 18.64 4.59 24.46
C LEU A 71 18.15 5.26 25.75
N ASP A 72 18.94 6.17 26.29
CA ASP A 72 18.55 6.93 27.47
C ASP A 72 17.30 7.80 27.18
N PRO A 73 16.38 7.95 28.14
CA PRO A 73 15.11 8.66 27.90
C PRO A 73 15.29 10.11 27.45
N ASP A 74 16.22 10.83 28.07
CA ASP A 74 16.54 12.23 27.78
C ASP A 74 17.10 12.41 26.35
N LEU A 75 17.92 11.46 25.89
CA LEU A 75 18.41 11.43 24.52
C LEU A 75 17.27 11.26 23.51
N VAL A 76 16.32 10.35 23.79
CA VAL A 76 15.16 10.13 22.91
C VAL A 76 14.26 11.36 22.86
N GLU A 77 14.03 12.01 24.00
CA GLU A 77 13.29 13.28 24.07
C GLU A 77 13.96 14.37 23.23
N ARG A 78 15.28 14.54 23.40
CA ARG A 78 16.05 15.54 22.65
C ARG A 78 16.01 15.29 21.14
N LEU A 79 16.15 14.05 20.68
CA LEU A 79 16.08 13.71 19.26
C LEU A 79 14.69 14.01 18.67
N LYS A 80 13.62 13.74 19.44
CA LYS A 80 12.23 13.96 19.04
C LYS A 80 11.78 15.42 19.11
N ALA A 81 12.49 16.29 19.81
CA ALA A 81 12.11 17.69 20.04
C ALA A 81 11.81 18.45 18.73
N ASP A 82 12.58 18.20 17.67
CA ASP A 82 12.38 18.84 16.35
C ASP A 82 11.28 18.17 15.50
N GLY A 83 10.47 17.28 16.07
CA GLY A 83 9.31 16.68 15.43
C GLY A 83 9.63 15.58 14.40
N PRO A 84 8.74 15.35 13.41
CA PRO A 84 8.87 14.29 12.42
C PRO A 84 10.24 14.23 11.74
N GLY A 85 10.68 13.02 11.38
CA GLY A 85 11.99 12.80 10.76
C GLY A 85 13.16 12.67 11.75
N TRP A 86 12.91 12.67 13.07
CA TRP A 86 13.96 12.49 14.07
C TRP A 86 14.81 11.23 13.90
N GLN A 87 14.21 10.10 13.47
CA GLN A 87 14.94 8.86 13.21
C GLN A 87 15.92 9.00 12.04
N ARG A 88 15.59 9.82 11.03
CA ARG A 88 16.50 10.13 9.91
C ARG A 88 17.68 10.97 10.43
N ARG A 89 17.40 12.03 11.19
CA ARG A 89 18.45 12.88 11.79
C ARG A 89 19.37 12.06 12.70
N ALA A 90 18.81 11.18 13.52
CA ALA A 90 19.58 10.28 14.39
C ALA A 90 20.48 9.34 13.57
N ASN A 91 19.97 8.76 12.48
CA ASN A 91 20.77 7.95 11.58
C ASN A 91 21.92 8.76 10.96
N ASP A 92 21.67 10.00 10.52
CA ASP A 92 22.69 10.84 9.89
C ASP A 92 23.78 11.25 10.90
N MET A 93 23.42 11.53 12.16
CA MET A 93 24.37 11.75 13.26
C MET A 93 25.24 10.52 13.53
N LEU A 94 24.65 9.33 13.56
CA LEU A 94 25.38 8.08 13.77
C LEU A 94 26.36 7.80 12.63
N ARG A 95 25.96 8.04 11.37
CA ARG A 95 26.84 7.92 10.21
C ARG A 95 28.05 8.84 10.34
N GLN A 96 27.82 10.11 10.64
CA GLN A 96 28.89 11.09 10.84
C GLN A 96 29.83 10.66 11.97
N ALA A 97 29.30 10.15 13.09
CA ALA A 97 30.09 9.72 14.24
C ALA A 97 30.99 8.50 13.94
N VAL A 98 30.59 7.62 13.01
CA VAL A 98 31.39 6.46 12.58
C VAL A 98 32.17 6.69 11.28
N GLY A 99 32.15 7.91 10.73
CA GLY A 99 32.88 8.28 9.52
C GLY A 99 32.24 7.82 8.19
N LEU A 100 30.91 7.76 8.14
CA LEU A 100 30.08 7.38 6.97
C LEU A 100 29.23 8.53 6.41
#